data_AF-A0A846TZR8-F1
#
_entry.id   AF-A0A846TZR8-F1
#
_cell.length_a   1.000
_cell.length_b   1.000
_cell.length_c   1.000
_cell.angle_alpha   90.00
_cell.angle_beta   90.00
_cell.angle_gamma   90.00
#
_symmetry.space_group_name_H-M   'P 1'
#
loop_
_entity.id
_entity.type
_entity.pdbx_description
1 polymer ?
#
loop_
_entity_poly.entity_id
_entity_poly.type
_entity_poly.pdbx_seq_one_letter_code
_entity_poly.pdbx_strand_id
1 'polypeptide(L)'
;TLTLRTILGLLRDAYCRTVGVEYMHLDTPAEREWFQGELEKGYTKPTRDEQFRILSRLNAAEAFETFLQTKYVGQKRFSLEGGESLIPLLDAVISDAADENMAGVVIGMAHRGRLNVLTNIAGKSYAQVFREFEGSQDPRASEGSGDVKYHLGTEGTFTSDNGNQTQVYL
;
A
#
# COMPACT_ATOMS: atom_id res chain seq x y z
N THR A 1 -8.78 -39.71 8.17
CA THR A 1 -9.67 -39.26 7.08
C THR A 1 -10.49 -38.08 7.59
N LEU A 2 -10.52 -36.96 6.88
CA LEU A 2 -11.32 -35.79 7.29
C LEU A 2 -12.81 -36.04 7.03
N THR A 3 -13.69 -35.44 7.86
CA THR A 3 -15.13 -35.48 7.60
C THR A 3 -15.49 -34.51 6.46
N LEU A 4 -16.58 -34.77 5.73
CA LEU A 4 -17.07 -33.84 4.69
C LEU A 4 -17.31 -32.43 5.24
N ARG A 5 -17.81 -32.32 6.48
CA ARG A 5 -18.00 -31.03 7.16
C ARG A 5 -16.67 -30.28 7.29
N THR A 6 -15.60 -30.98 7.67
CA THR A 6 -14.26 -30.39 7.81
C THR A 6 -13.72 -29.95 6.45
N ILE A 7 -13.85 -30.78 5.41
CA ILE A 7 -13.40 -30.47 4.05
C ILE A 7 -14.10 -29.20 3.53
N LEU A 8 -15.44 -29.14 3.63
CA LEU A 8 -16.20 -27.96 3.20
C LEU A 8 -15.86 -26.71 4.01
N GLY A 9 -15.51 -26.85 5.29
CA GLY A 9 -15.03 -25.75 6.13
C GLY A 9 -13.73 -25.17 5.59
N LEU A 10 -12.72 -26.01 5.37
CA LEU A 10 -11.42 -25.61 4.84
C LEU A 10 -11.54 -24.91 3.47
N LEU A 11 -12.29 -25.52 2.55
CA LEU A 11 -12.47 -24.94 1.20
C LEU A 11 -13.23 -23.62 1.23
N ARG A 12 -14.25 -23.48 2.09
CA ARG A 12 -14.99 -22.21 2.23
C ARG A 12 -14.12 -21.11 2.81
N ASP A 13 -13.26 -21.44 3.76
CA ASP A 13 -12.33 -20.48 4.37
C ASP A 13 -11.24 -20.05 3.40
N ALA A 14 -10.74 -20.97 2.58
CA ALA A 14 -9.71 -20.69 1.56
C ALA A 14 -10.25 -19.88 0.36
N TYR A 15 -11.45 -20.18 -0.13
CA TYR A 15 -11.89 -19.72 -1.46
C TYR A 15 -13.16 -18.84 -1.47
N CYS A 16 -13.86 -18.67 -0.35
CA CYS A 16 -15.19 -18.04 -0.34
C CYS A 16 -15.39 -16.99 0.76
N ARG A 17 -14.30 -16.38 1.26
CA ARG A 17 -14.34 -15.32 2.26
C ARG A 17 -14.22 -13.94 1.58
N THR A 18 -13.49 -13.02 2.20
CA THR A 18 -13.29 -11.65 1.71
C THR A 18 -12.23 -11.56 0.62
N VAL A 19 -11.48 -12.64 0.37
CA VAL A 19 -10.47 -12.74 -0.68
C VAL A 19 -10.87 -13.89 -1.61
N GLY A 20 -10.97 -13.61 -2.90
CA GLY A 20 -11.08 -14.61 -3.96
C GLY A 20 -9.75 -14.71 -4.70
N VAL A 21 -9.30 -15.93 -4.97
CA VAL A 21 -8.01 -16.18 -5.63
C VAL A 21 -8.23 -16.99 -6.90
N GLU A 22 -7.74 -16.47 -8.01
CA GLU A 22 -7.75 -17.13 -9.32
C GLU A 22 -6.32 -17.54 -9.66
N TYR A 23 -6.02 -18.85 -9.63
CA TYR A 23 -4.68 -19.36 -9.91
C TYR A 23 -4.68 -20.58 -10.86
N MET A 24 -5.85 -21.15 -11.15
CA MET A 24 -5.97 -22.36 -11.98
C MET A 24 -5.64 -22.12 -13.45
N HIS A 25 -5.52 -20.86 -13.88
CA HIS A 25 -5.11 -20.47 -15.22
C HIS A 25 -3.59 -20.55 -15.43
N LEU A 26 -2.80 -20.78 -14.37
CA LEU A 26 -1.34 -20.93 -14.46
C LEU A 26 -0.99 -22.26 -15.15
N ASP A 27 -0.08 -22.20 -16.13
CA ASP A 27 0.35 -23.39 -16.88
C ASP A 27 1.14 -24.36 -16.01
N THR A 28 2.05 -23.83 -15.18
CA THR A 28 2.96 -24.60 -14.34
C THR A 28 2.20 -25.36 -13.23
N PRO A 29 2.24 -26.71 -13.19
CA PRO A 29 1.59 -27.47 -12.12
C PRO A 29 2.15 -27.14 -10.72
N ALA A 30 3.46 -26.95 -10.60
CA ALA A 30 4.11 -26.64 -9.33
C ALA A 30 3.65 -25.30 -8.74
N GLU A 31 3.37 -24.29 -9.57
CA GLU A 31 2.82 -23.01 -9.09
C GLU A 31 1.39 -23.19 -8.57
N ARG A 32 0.56 -23.99 -9.25
CA ARG A 32 -0.79 -24.30 -8.80
C ARG A 32 -0.77 -25.08 -7.47
N GLU A 33 0.10 -26.06 -7.36
CA GLU A 33 0.29 -26.82 -6.10
C GLU A 33 0.78 -25.91 -4.97
N TRP A 34 1.67 -24.96 -5.26
CA TRP A 34 2.12 -23.96 -4.29
C TRP A 34 0.96 -23.09 -3.79
N PHE A 35 0.16 -22.51 -4.69
CA PHE A 35 -1.02 -21.73 -4.30
C PHE A 35 -2.00 -22.56 -3.47
N GLN A 36 -2.30 -23.80 -3.89
CA GLN A 36 -3.18 -24.68 -3.13
C GLN A 36 -2.63 -24.94 -1.73
N GLY A 37 -1.33 -25.20 -1.62
CA GLY A 37 -0.63 -25.36 -0.36
C GLY A 37 -0.72 -24.13 0.54
N GLU A 38 -0.57 -22.91 0.00
CA GLU A 38 -0.68 -21.68 0.80
C GLU A 38 -2.13 -21.37 1.24
N LEU A 39 -3.11 -21.57 0.36
CA LEU A 39 -4.50 -21.19 0.61
C LEU A 39 -5.22 -22.15 1.56
N GLU A 40 -4.94 -23.45 1.47
CA GLU A 40 -5.65 -24.49 2.23
C GLU A 40 -5.05 -24.76 3.63
N LYS A 41 -4.03 -23.99 4.05
CA LYS A 41 -3.44 -24.03 5.42
C LYS A 41 -4.37 -23.50 6.52
N GLY A 42 -5.40 -22.76 6.15
CA GLY A 42 -6.33 -22.12 7.08
C GLY A 42 -5.89 -20.71 7.51
N TYR A 43 -6.85 -19.92 7.98
CA TYR A 43 -6.63 -18.53 8.35
C TYR A 43 -5.90 -18.40 9.69
N THR A 44 -4.80 -17.64 9.69
CA THR A 44 -4.14 -17.19 10.91
C THR A 44 -4.57 -15.75 11.20
N LYS A 45 -5.13 -15.52 12.38
CA LYS A 45 -5.53 -14.18 12.80
C LYS A 45 -4.28 -13.32 13.06
N PRO A 46 -4.20 -12.10 12.52
CA PRO A 46 -3.12 -11.18 12.87
C PRO A 46 -3.06 -10.95 14.37
N THR A 47 -1.86 -10.76 14.88
CA THR A 47 -1.60 -10.38 16.26
C THR A 47 -2.27 -9.05 16.61
N ARG A 48 -2.35 -8.74 17.90
CA ARG A 48 -2.92 -7.47 18.36
C ARG A 48 -2.11 -6.29 17.80
N ASP A 49 -0.78 -6.40 17.80
CA ASP A 49 0.10 -5.31 17.37
C ASP A 49 -0.02 -5.07 15.86
N GLU A 50 -0.10 -6.13 15.04
CA GLU A 50 -0.40 -6.02 13.60
C GLU A 50 -1.74 -5.34 13.34
N GLN A 51 -2.80 -5.68 14.10
CA GLN A 51 -4.10 -5.02 13.96
C GLN A 51 -4.02 -3.52 14.30
N PHE A 52 -3.29 -3.14 15.36
CA PHE A 52 -3.10 -1.73 15.71
C PHE A 52 -2.27 -0.98 14.69
N ARG A 53 -1.27 -1.63 14.07
CA ARG A 53 -0.51 -1.06 12.96
C ARG A 53 -1.40 -0.80 11.75
N ILE A 54 -2.16 -1.79 11.31
CA ILE A 54 -3.12 -1.64 10.20
C ILE A 54 -4.07 -0.48 10.47
N LEU A 55 -4.63 -0.41 11.69
CA LEU A 55 -5.51 0.68 12.10
C LEU A 55 -4.79 2.05 12.10
N SER A 56 -3.55 2.10 12.57
CA SER A 56 -2.75 3.34 12.57
C SER A 56 -2.50 3.84 11.15
N ARG A 57 -2.18 2.94 10.21
CA ARG A 57 -2.00 3.27 8.79
C ARG A 57 -3.29 3.75 8.13
N LEU A 58 -4.42 3.10 8.42
CA LEU A 58 -5.74 3.56 7.97
C LEU A 58 -6.06 4.96 8.51
N ASN A 59 -5.81 5.21 9.80
CA ASN A 59 -6.03 6.52 10.41
C ASN A 59 -5.17 7.61 9.76
N ALA A 60 -3.90 7.31 9.46
CA ALA A 60 -3.02 8.25 8.78
C ALA A 60 -3.50 8.57 7.36
N ALA A 61 -3.96 7.55 6.62
CA ALA A 61 -4.52 7.70 5.29
C ALA A 61 -5.78 8.59 5.29
N GLU A 62 -6.73 8.30 6.18
CA GLU A 62 -8.00 9.01 6.32
C GLU A 62 -7.80 10.45 6.82
N ALA A 63 -6.91 10.66 7.80
CA ALA A 63 -6.62 11.98 8.33
C ALA A 63 -6.01 12.89 7.25
N PHE A 64 -5.14 12.34 6.40
CA PHE A 64 -4.56 13.09 5.29
C PHE A 64 -5.62 13.49 4.25
N GLU A 65 -6.51 12.57 3.86
CA GLU A 65 -7.60 12.90 2.95
C GLU A 65 -8.57 13.92 3.56
N THR A 66 -8.97 13.74 4.82
CA THR A 66 -9.86 14.68 5.52
C THR A 66 -9.24 16.08 5.59
N PHE A 67 -7.93 16.16 5.86
CA PHE A 67 -7.21 17.43 5.88
C PHE A 67 -7.24 18.12 4.52
N LEU A 68 -6.86 17.42 3.44
CA LEU A 68 -6.85 18.00 2.10
C LEU A 68 -8.24 18.47 1.67
N GLN A 69 -9.29 17.72 2.01
CA GLN A 69 -10.68 18.09 1.75
C GLN A 69 -11.08 19.39 2.44
N THR A 70 -10.64 19.56 3.68
CA THR A 70 -11.01 20.71 4.51
C THR A 70 -10.23 21.97 4.11
N LYS A 71 -8.95 21.82 3.78
CA LYS A 71 -8.05 22.96 3.52
C LYS A 71 -8.02 23.41 2.07
N TYR A 72 -8.14 22.50 1.11
CA TYR A 72 -8.00 22.80 -0.31
C TYR A 72 -9.30 22.50 -1.08
N VAL A 73 -10.37 23.18 -0.66
CA VAL A 73 -11.72 23.04 -1.25
C VAL A 73 -11.68 23.40 -2.75
N GLY A 74 -12.29 22.54 -3.58
CA GLY A 74 -12.40 22.76 -5.03
C GLY A 74 -11.17 22.36 -5.85
N GLN A 75 -10.07 21.95 -5.22
CA GLN A 75 -8.90 21.42 -5.94
C GLN A 75 -9.09 19.94 -6.29
N LYS A 76 -8.84 19.57 -7.55
CA LYS A 76 -8.80 18.16 -7.95
C LYS A 76 -7.57 17.50 -7.32
N ARG A 77 -7.79 16.55 -6.41
CA ARG A 77 -6.76 15.87 -5.59
C ARG A 77 -6.60 14.37 -5.86
N PHE A 78 -7.45 13.80 -6.72
CA PHE A 78 -7.46 12.36 -7.02
C PHE A 78 -7.50 11.49 -5.75
N SER A 79 -8.49 11.78 -4.89
CA SER A 79 -8.69 11.21 -3.54
C SER A 79 -8.54 9.69 -3.48
N LEU A 80 -7.97 9.21 -2.38
CA LEU A 80 -7.97 7.79 -2.01
C LEU A 80 -9.26 7.36 -1.27
N GLU A 81 -10.22 8.26 -1.05
CA GLU A 81 -11.46 7.96 -0.31
C GLU A 81 -12.16 6.67 -0.82
N GLY A 82 -12.48 5.79 0.13
CA GLY A 82 -12.99 4.44 -0.06
C GLY A 82 -11.94 3.38 -0.45
N GLY A 83 -10.67 3.76 -0.57
CA GLY A 83 -9.54 2.89 -0.95
C GLY A 83 -8.35 2.98 0.00
N GLU A 84 -8.57 3.45 1.24
CA GLU A 84 -7.54 3.72 2.25
C GLU A 84 -6.74 2.47 2.62
N SER A 85 -7.34 1.28 2.44
CA SER A 85 -6.69 -0.02 2.62
C SER A 85 -5.46 -0.23 1.72
N LEU A 86 -5.28 0.59 0.68
CA LEU A 86 -4.05 0.63 -0.10
C LEU A 86 -2.82 0.97 0.76
N ILE A 87 -2.95 1.85 1.75
CA ILE A 87 -1.82 2.27 2.59
C ILE A 87 -1.31 1.13 3.49
N PRO A 88 -2.14 0.45 4.30
CA PRO A 88 -1.67 -0.72 5.05
C PRO A 88 -1.22 -1.88 4.14
N LEU A 89 -1.80 -2.03 2.94
CA LEU A 89 -1.34 -3.03 1.96
C LEU A 89 0.11 -2.75 1.53
N LEU A 90 0.41 -1.52 1.11
CA LEU A 90 1.77 -1.14 0.71
C LEU A 90 2.74 -1.19 1.89
N ASP A 91 2.31 -0.75 3.07
CA ASP A 91 3.10 -0.83 4.31
C ASP A 91 3.51 -2.28 4.62
N ALA A 92 2.62 -3.25 4.46
CA ALA A 92 2.93 -4.67 4.64
C ALA A 92 3.95 -5.16 3.60
N VAL A 93 3.68 -4.98 2.31
CA VAL A 93 4.56 -5.45 1.22
C VAL A 93 5.97 -4.86 1.31
N ILE A 94 6.09 -3.56 1.63
CA ILE A 94 7.40 -2.90 1.70
C ILE A 94 8.11 -3.25 3.01
N SER A 95 7.38 -3.60 4.07
CA SER A 95 8.00 -4.14 5.29
C SER A 95 8.65 -5.48 5.03
N ASP A 96 7.96 -6.38 4.33
CA ASP A 96 8.52 -7.68 3.97
C ASP A 96 9.79 -7.48 3.11
N ALA A 97 9.75 -6.57 2.13
CA ALA A 97 10.93 -6.24 1.33
C ALA A 97 12.10 -5.68 2.16
N ALA A 98 11.82 -4.83 3.16
CA ALA A 98 12.83 -4.30 4.06
C ALA A 98 13.41 -5.40 4.97
N ASP A 99 12.56 -6.29 5.49
CA ASP A 99 12.96 -7.39 6.37
C ASP A 99 13.74 -8.48 5.62
N GLU A 100 13.47 -8.63 4.32
CA GLU A 100 14.28 -9.44 3.39
C GLU A 100 15.56 -8.74 2.90
N ASN A 101 15.86 -7.53 3.40
CA ASN A 101 17.03 -6.73 3.03
C ASN A 101 17.11 -6.42 1.52
N MET A 102 15.97 -6.24 0.86
CA MET A 102 15.93 -5.81 -0.53
C MET A 102 16.47 -4.37 -0.67
N ALA A 103 17.22 -4.10 -1.74
CA ALA A 103 17.86 -2.79 -1.95
C ALA A 103 16.85 -1.65 -2.15
N GLY A 104 15.66 -1.94 -2.67
CA GLY A 104 14.61 -0.95 -2.83
C GLY A 104 13.36 -1.48 -3.52
N VAL A 105 12.29 -0.70 -3.41
CA VAL A 105 10.99 -0.93 -4.05
C VAL A 105 10.71 0.23 -5.00
N VAL A 106 10.44 -0.08 -6.27
CA VAL A 106 10.04 0.91 -7.28
C VAL A 106 8.54 0.76 -7.53
N ILE A 107 7.79 1.84 -7.33
CA ILE A 107 6.33 1.85 -7.44
C ILE A 107 5.94 2.68 -8.66
N GLY A 108 5.39 2.01 -9.68
CA GLY A 108 4.70 2.68 -10.79
C GLY A 108 3.22 2.85 -10.46
N MET A 109 2.75 4.08 -10.23
CA MET A 109 1.33 4.33 -9.92
C MET A 109 0.73 5.52 -10.67
N ALA A 110 -0.57 5.39 -10.97
CA ALA A 110 -1.40 6.48 -11.48
C ALA A 110 -1.72 7.52 -10.39
N HIS A 111 -2.64 8.45 -10.68
CA HIS A 111 -2.93 9.60 -9.81
C HIS A 111 -3.77 9.29 -8.56
N ARG A 112 -4.60 8.22 -8.54
CA ARG A 112 -5.53 7.95 -7.44
C ARG A 112 -4.77 7.59 -6.17
N GLY A 113 -4.94 8.40 -5.12
CA GLY A 113 -4.26 8.25 -3.84
C GLY A 113 -2.76 8.49 -3.87
N ARG A 114 -2.19 9.01 -4.97
CA ARG A 114 -0.73 9.20 -5.09
C ARG A 114 -0.16 10.13 -4.03
N LEU A 115 -0.86 11.21 -3.69
CA LEU A 115 -0.44 12.11 -2.61
C LEU A 115 -0.38 11.38 -1.26
N ASN A 116 -1.33 10.47 -1.02
CA ASN A 116 -1.41 9.68 0.19
C ASN A 116 -0.22 8.69 0.28
N VAL A 117 0.09 8.01 -0.84
CA VAL A 117 1.27 7.12 -0.94
C VAL A 117 2.56 7.91 -0.78
N LEU A 118 2.69 9.08 -1.41
CA LEU A 118 3.86 9.94 -1.27
C LEU A 118 4.15 10.29 0.20
N THR A 119 3.12 10.64 0.98
CA THR A 119 3.30 11.07 2.37
C THR A 119 3.39 9.92 3.35
N ASN A 120 2.56 8.89 3.19
CA ASN A 120 2.45 7.82 4.17
C ASN A 120 3.39 6.63 3.89
N ILE A 121 3.92 6.51 2.67
CA ILE A 121 4.81 5.42 2.26
C ILE A 121 6.18 5.93 1.80
N ALA A 122 6.22 6.85 0.84
CA ALA A 122 7.48 7.28 0.21
C ALA A 122 8.24 8.38 0.97
N GLY A 123 7.74 8.80 2.13
CA GLY A 123 8.45 9.73 3.03
C GLY A 123 8.44 11.20 2.61
N LYS A 124 7.61 11.60 1.63
CA LYS A 124 7.43 13.01 1.28
C LYS A 124 6.77 13.75 2.46
N SER A 125 7.39 14.81 2.95
CA SER A 125 6.83 15.56 4.07
C SER A 125 5.55 16.31 3.67
N TYR A 126 4.63 16.48 4.62
CA TYR A 126 3.44 17.30 4.43
C TYR A 126 3.78 18.73 3.97
N ALA A 127 4.87 19.32 4.49
CA ALA A 127 5.32 20.64 4.09
C ALA A 127 5.70 20.72 2.61
N GLN A 128 6.34 19.67 2.05
CA GLN A 128 6.62 19.61 0.61
C GLN A 128 5.34 19.56 -0.21
N VAL A 129 4.38 18.70 0.18
CA VAL A 129 3.09 18.61 -0.50
C VAL A 129 2.34 19.95 -0.44
N PHE A 130 2.23 20.59 0.72
CA PHE A 130 1.46 21.82 0.87
C PHE A 130 2.06 23.00 0.12
N ARG A 131 3.40 23.11 0.05
CA ARG A 131 4.07 24.12 -0.80
C ARG A 131 3.68 24.01 -2.26
N GLU A 132 3.58 22.77 -2.77
CA GLU A 132 3.12 22.50 -4.13
C GLU A 132 1.65 22.92 -4.29
N PHE A 133 0.80 22.72 -3.28
CA PHE A 133 -0.59 23.19 -3.29
C PHE A 133 -0.69 24.72 -3.34
N GLU A 134 0.16 25.43 -2.59
CA GLU A 134 0.20 26.90 -2.49
C GLU A 134 0.83 27.60 -3.71
N GLY A 135 1.38 26.84 -4.67
CA GLY A 135 1.94 27.40 -5.91
C GLY A 135 3.35 27.98 -5.77
N SER A 136 4.00 27.75 -4.63
CA SER A 136 5.42 28.07 -4.44
C SER A 136 6.26 27.00 -5.14
N GLN A 137 6.66 27.24 -6.38
CA GLN A 137 7.61 26.35 -7.07
C GLN A 137 8.97 26.42 -6.38
N ASP A 138 9.61 25.26 -6.19
CA ASP A 138 11.02 25.21 -5.81
C ASP A 138 11.82 25.99 -6.87
N PRO A 139 12.65 26.99 -6.49
CA PRO A 139 13.48 27.71 -7.45
C PRO A 139 14.36 26.79 -8.31
N ARG A 140 14.66 25.57 -7.83
CA ARG A 140 15.42 24.53 -8.55
C ARG A 140 14.56 23.74 -9.56
N ALA A 141 13.24 23.84 -9.50
CA ALA A 141 12.32 23.25 -10.47
C ALA A 141 12.14 24.11 -11.73
N SER A 142 12.84 25.26 -11.82
CA SER A 142 12.76 26.22 -12.93
C SER A 142 13.23 25.67 -14.29
N GLU A 143 13.81 24.47 -14.35
CA GLU A 143 14.19 23.80 -15.62
C GLU A 143 13.33 22.56 -15.96
N GLY A 144 12.31 22.25 -15.16
CA GLY A 144 11.38 21.14 -15.43
C GLY A 144 10.10 21.64 -16.11
N SER A 145 9.58 20.88 -17.08
CA SER A 145 8.44 21.13 -17.98
C SER A 145 7.07 21.54 -17.37
N GLY A 146 6.99 21.97 -16.10
CA GLY A 146 5.73 22.35 -15.48
C GLY A 146 4.78 21.15 -15.39
N ASP A 147 5.32 19.98 -15.06
CA ASP A 147 4.49 18.79 -14.88
C ASP A 147 3.61 18.95 -13.63
N VAL A 148 2.41 18.41 -13.70
CA VAL A 148 1.39 18.57 -12.67
C VAL A 148 1.89 17.91 -11.38
N LYS A 149 1.51 18.44 -10.21
CA LYS A 149 1.89 18.02 -8.84
C LYS A 149 1.79 16.49 -8.59
N TYR A 150 1.10 15.76 -9.46
CA TYR A 150 0.87 14.31 -9.42
C TYR A 150 1.89 13.48 -10.22
N HIS A 151 2.90 14.07 -10.86
CA HIS A 151 3.88 13.32 -11.67
C HIS A 151 5.34 13.49 -11.22
N LEU A 152 5.59 14.31 -10.20
CA LEU A 152 6.92 14.44 -9.61
C LEU A 152 7.26 13.16 -8.84
N GLY A 153 8.41 12.57 -9.20
CA GLY A 153 8.93 11.41 -8.50
C GLY A 153 9.41 11.75 -7.09
N THR A 154 9.50 10.75 -6.22
CA THR A 154 10.09 10.88 -4.89
C THR A 154 10.92 9.65 -4.58
N GLU A 155 12.07 9.90 -3.97
CA GLU A 155 12.87 8.89 -3.30
C GLU A 155 12.78 9.10 -1.79
N GLY A 156 12.69 8.01 -1.04
CA GLY A 156 12.68 8.04 0.41
C GLY A 156 13.06 6.71 1.01
N THR A 157 13.30 6.69 2.32
CA THR A 157 13.63 5.47 3.05
C THR A 157 12.42 5.02 3.85
N PHE A 158 11.98 3.79 3.61
CA PHE A 158 10.97 3.13 4.42
C PHE A 158 11.63 2.34 5.54
N THR A 159 11.02 2.33 6.73
CA THR A 159 11.48 1.55 7.88
C THR A 159 10.37 0.60 8.30
N SER A 160 10.66 -0.70 8.35
CA SER A 160 9.75 -1.73 8.85
C SER A 160 9.63 -1.67 10.38
N ASP A 161 8.67 -2.40 10.95
CA ASP A 161 8.53 -2.50 12.41
C ASP A 161 9.75 -3.13 13.09
N ASN A 162 10.47 -3.99 12.36
CA ASN A 162 11.70 -4.60 12.85
C ASN A 162 12.89 -3.64 12.80
N GLY A 163 12.70 -2.41 12.31
CA GLY A 163 13.72 -1.38 12.17
C GLY A 163 14.57 -1.53 10.92
N ASN A 164 14.28 -2.50 10.07
CA ASN A 164 14.98 -2.68 8.80
C ASN A 164 14.54 -1.62 7.80
N GLN A 165 15.44 -1.27 6.88
CA GLN A 165 15.22 -0.18 5.95
C GLN A 165 15.36 -0.63 4.51
N THR A 166 14.52 -0.06 3.64
CA THR A 166 14.64 -0.20 2.19
C THR A 166 14.35 1.14 1.52
N GLN A 167 14.92 1.35 0.33
CA GLN A 167 14.62 2.55 -0.45
C GLN A 167 13.28 2.40 -1.16
N VAL A 168 12.51 3.48 -1.25
CA VAL A 168 11.25 3.53 -2.00
C VAL A 168 11.37 4.62 -3.06
N TYR A 169 11.06 4.25 -4.29
CA TYR A 169 11.05 5.13 -5.44
C TYR A 169 9.63 5.17 -6.03
N LEU A 170 9.06 6.37 -6.19
CA LEU A 170 7.71 6.60 -6.72
C LEU A 170 7.71 7.64 -7.83
#